data_AF-A0A1A8C817-F1
#
_entry.id   AF-A0A1A8C817-F1
#
_cell.length_a   1.000
_cell.length_b   1.000
_cell.length_c   1.000
_cell.angle_alpha   90.00
_cell.angle_beta   90.00
_cell.angle_gamma   90.00
#
_symmetry.space_group_name_H-M   'P 1'
#
loop_
_entity.id
_entity.type
_entity.pdbx_description
1 polymer ?
#
loop_
_entity_poly.entity_id
_entity_poly.type
_entity_poly.pdbx_seq_one_letter_code
_entity_poly.pdbx_strand_id
1 'polypeptide(L)'
;MGKMQLLGVAVVILAVYCVNAKIYFREEFLDGDEWRSRWVNSKHKSDYGEWKLTAGNFYGDAEKDKGLQTSQDARFYATSAHFEAFSNEGKPLVIQFTVKHEQKIDCGGGYVKVFPADLDQTDMHGDSSYYIMFGPDICGYSTKKVHVIFNYKGKNHLIKKEIKCKDDELTHLYTLILNPDQTYEVKIDNEKVESGTLEDDWDFLPPKKIKDPEAKKPEDWDDRPKIDDVDDKKPEDWDKPENIPDPDAKKPEDWEEDMDGEWEPPMIPNPEYKGEWKPKQIDNPNYKGVWVHPEIDNPEYSPDSNIYKFDNIGVLGLDLWQVKSGTIFDNFLICDDVKEAEAIGKETWGVTKEPEKKMKQEQDDAKRKEEEAKVKEQETNEEGEEEEEEEERHGMGSCAGETDHFTQIQVCVKVTPDATAARISQCGSSEGDVSVGRECFWSQLPGGFCESQGHGGNAAFLVYALRALRTTGGAVSSQTAGKQPSQVSSFTQTWRESDIKPKHENEITQK
;
A
#
# COMPACT_ATOMS: atom_id res chain seq x y z
N MET A 1 63.64 51.12 17.27
CA MET A 1 62.97 49.89 17.75
C MET A 1 61.75 49.65 16.87
N GLY A 2 61.97 49.05 15.69
CA GLY A 2 60.96 48.92 14.62
C GLY A 2 60.78 47.46 14.21
N LYS A 3 60.37 46.60 15.14
CA LYS A 3 60.07 45.19 14.86
C LYS A 3 58.73 44.70 15.45
N MET A 4 57.95 45.57 16.09
CA MET A 4 56.75 45.16 16.83
C MET A 4 55.42 45.63 16.23
N GLN A 5 55.43 46.24 15.04
CA GLN A 5 54.22 46.65 14.32
C GLN A 5 53.94 45.84 13.04
N LEU A 6 54.86 44.99 12.58
CA LEU A 6 54.64 44.17 11.39
C LEU A 6 53.97 42.82 11.68
N LEU A 7 53.90 42.38 12.93
CA LEU A 7 53.22 41.14 13.31
C LEU A 7 51.71 41.31 13.57
N GLY A 8 51.24 42.55 13.82
CA GLY A 8 49.82 42.84 14.01
C GLY A 8 49.00 42.93 12.73
N VAL A 9 49.64 43.12 11.57
CA VAL A 9 48.96 43.27 10.27
C VAL A 9 48.94 41.95 9.48
N ALA A 10 49.87 41.04 9.73
CA ALA A 10 49.88 39.72 9.11
C ALA A 10 48.79 38.77 9.66
N VAL A 11 48.22 39.06 10.85
CA VAL A 11 47.12 38.27 11.44
C VAL A 11 45.74 38.75 10.98
N VAL A 12 45.62 39.95 10.44
CA VAL A 12 44.36 40.47 9.87
C VAL A 12 44.22 40.15 8.37
N ILE A 13 45.31 39.70 7.73
CA ILE A 13 45.33 39.12 6.37
C ILE A 13 45.42 37.57 6.46
N LEU A 14 44.99 36.99 7.59
CA LEU A 14 44.10 35.82 7.49
C LEU A 14 42.73 36.40 7.13
N ALA A 15 42.64 36.89 5.89
CA ALA A 15 41.36 37.05 5.23
C ALA A 15 40.74 35.66 5.33
N VAL A 16 39.81 35.53 6.26
CA VAL A 16 38.83 34.48 6.31
C VAL A 16 38.36 34.37 4.87
N TYR A 17 38.83 33.36 4.15
CA TYR A 17 38.07 32.81 3.05
C TYR A 17 36.78 32.36 3.72
N CYS A 18 35.84 33.29 3.88
CA CYS A 18 34.45 32.96 4.04
C CYS A 18 34.15 32.26 2.73
N VAL A 19 34.28 30.94 2.73
CA VAL A 19 33.64 30.09 1.75
C VAL A 19 32.17 30.39 1.94
N ASN A 20 31.68 31.41 1.22
CA ASN A 20 30.27 31.75 1.23
C ASN A 20 29.58 30.55 0.58
N ALA A 21 28.67 29.94 1.33
CA ALA A 21 27.76 28.95 0.79
C ALA A 21 27.02 29.58 -0.40
N LYS A 22 27.12 28.95 -1.58
CA LYS A 22 26.38 29.39 -2.76
C LYS A 22 25.00 28.75 -2.68
N ILE A 23 23.98 29.61 -2.54
CA ILE A 23 22.58 29.23 -2.67
C ILE A 23 22.24 29.35 -4.16
N TYR A 24 21.88 28.22 -4.78
CA TYR A 24 21.49 28.16 -6.20
C TYR A 24 20.00 28.43 -6.38
N PHE A 25 19.19 27.91 -5.47
CA PHE A 25 17.74 28.10 -5.47
C PHE A 25 17.23 28.19 -4.03
N ARG A 26 16.32 29.14 -3.78
CA ARG A 26 15.63 29.30 -2.50
C ARG A 26 14.22 29.83 -2.77
N GLU A 27 13.22 29.14 -2.25
CA GLU A 27 11.80 29.51 -2.38
C GLU A 27 11.09 29.29 -1.04
N GLU A 28 10.39 30.32 -0.59
CA GLU A 28 9.68 30.39 0.72
C GLU A 28 8.30 31.04 0.59
N PHE A 29 7.88 31.44 -0.62
CA PHE A 29 6.54 31.98 -0.92
C PHE A 29 6.06 33.16 -0.04
N LEU A 30 6.99 33.97 0.48
CA LEU A 30 6.68 35.09 1.37
C LEU A 30 6.14 36.35 0.65
N ASP A 31 6.16 36.37 -0.69
CA ASP A 31 5.86 37.53 -1.52
C ASP A 31 4.48 37.48 -2.21
N GLY A 32 3.52 36.80 -1.58
CA GLY A 32 2.13 36.83 -2.01
C GLY A 32 1.90 36.05 -3.30
N ASP A 33 1.46 36.70 -4.38
CA ASP A 33 1.17 36.03 -5.67
C ASP A 33 2.36 36.00 -6.65
N GLU A 34 3.49 36.61 -6.29
CA GLU A 34 4.67 36.70 -7.17
C GLU A 34 5.29 35.33 -7.51
N TRP A 35 5.05 34.30 -6.69
CA TRP A 35 5.47 32.93 -7.01
C TRP A 35 4.92 32.42 -8.35
N ARG A 36 3.75 32.92 -8.80
CA ARG A 36 3.16 32.56 -10.10
C ARG A 36 4.03 33.01 -11.29
N SER A 37 4.94 33.95 -11.08
CA SER A 37 5.92 34.37 -12.09
C SER A 37 7.15 33.44 -12.14
N ARG A 38 7.47 32.79 -11.01
CA ARG A 38 8.61 31.88 -10.86
C ARG A 38 8.26 30.44 -11.22
N TRP A 39 7.03 30.02 -10.91
CA TRP A 39 6.53 28.67 -11.11
C TRP A 39 5.66 28.57 -12.37
N VAL A 40 6.00 27.63 -13.23
CA VAL A 40 5.32 27.36 -14.50
C VAL A 40 4.60 26.02 -14.39
N ASN A 41 3.29 26.03 -14.64
CA ASN A 41 2.50 24.80 -14.74
C ASN A 41 2.66 24.18 -16.14
N SER A 42 2.82 22.85 -16.16
CA SER A 42 2.85 22.09 -17.42
C SER A 42 1.52 22.14 -18.15
N LYS A 43 1.59 22.09 -19.47
CA LYS A 43 0.46 22.02 -20.41
C LYS A 43 0.40 20.68 -21.14
N HIS A 44 1.24 19.71 -20.76
CA HIS A 44 1.26 18.37 -21.35
C HIS A 44 -0.09 17.65 -21.25
N LYS A 45 -0.81 17.88 -20.13
CA LYS A 45 -2.19 17.45 -19.91
C LYS A 45 -3.08 18.64 -19.60
N SER A 46 -4.33 18.59 -20.06
CA SER A 46 -5.32 19.63 -19.79
C SER A 46 -5.96 19.53 -18.40
N ASP A 47 -5.83 18.39 -17.74
CA ASP A 47 -6.47 18.05 -16.46
C ASP A 47 -5.47 17.97 -15.30
N TYR A 48 -4.34 18.68 -15.38
CA TYR A 48 -3.47 18.85 -14.23
C TYR A 48 -4.21 19.56 -13.07
N GLY A 49 -3.86 19.18 -11.85
CA GLY A 49 -4.40 19.74 -10.63
C GLY A 49 -3.93 21.17 -10.40
N GLU A 50 -4.78 21.97 -9.76
CA GLU A 50 -4.48 23.37 -9.45
C GLU A 50 -3.69 23.51 -8.14
N TRP A 51 -2.69 24.39 -8.15
CA TRP A 51 -1.91 24.74 -6.97
C TRP A 51 -2.50 25.96 -6.26
N LYS A 52 -2.55 25.90 -4.93
CA LYS A 52 -3.01 26.99 -4.07
C LYS A 52 -1.91 27.38 -3.08
N LEU A 53 -1.66 28.68 -2.93
CA LEU A 53 -0.80 29.16 -1.86
C LEU A 53 -1.59 29.27 -0.55
N THR A 54 -1.18 28.55 0.49
CA THR A 54 -1.89 28.53 1.79
C THR A 54 -1.02 27.90 2.88
N ALA A 55 -1.28 28.25 4.15
CA ALA A 55 -0.63 27.66 5.32
C ALA A 55 -1.33 26.40 5.84
N GLY A 56 -2.44 25.99 5.21
CA GLY A 56 -3.27 24.86 5.64
C GLY A 56 -4.23 25.23 6.78
N ASN A 57 -4.78 24.20 7.45
CA ASN A 57 -5.77 24.35 8.52
C ASN A 57 -5.13 24.65 9.88
N PHE A 58 -3.91 24.19 10.10
CA PHE A 58 -3.10 24.47 11.27
C PHE A 58 -1.68 24.77 10.79
N TYR A 59 -0.96 25.63 11.49
CA TYR A 59 0.36 26.12 11.09
C TYR A 59 1.09 26.66 12.32
N GLY A 60 2.39 26.92 12.20
CA GLY A 60 3.13 27.63 13.22
C GLY A 60 3.00 29.15 13.11
N ASP A 61 3.05 29.67 11.88
CA ASP A 61 2.89 31.08 11.52
C ASP A 61 2.06 31.20 10.24
N ALA A 62 1.04 32.06 10.28
CA ALA A 62 0.06 32.18 9.20
C ALA A 62 0.64 32.71 7.88
N GLU A 63 1.75 33.43 7.94
CA GLU A 63 2.39 34.04 6.77
C GLU A 63 3.64 33.27 6.34
N LYS A 64 4.45 32.79 7.29
CA LYS A 64 5.70 32.09 6.97
C LYS A 64 5.50 30.66 6.50
N ASP A 65 4.43 29.99 6.92
CA ASP A 65 4.16 28.60 6.54
C ASP A 65 3.28 28.48 5.30
N LYS A 66 3.12 29.58 4.55
CA LYS A 66 2.41 29.54 3.26
C LYS A 66 3.27 28.77 2.26
N GLY A 67 2.75 27.65 1.78
CA GLY A 67 3.40 26.85 0.75
C GLY A 67 2.46 26.48 -0.39
N LEU A 68 3.01 25.79 -1.39
CA LEU A 68 2.23 25.27 -2.52
C LEU A 68 1.44 24.04 -2.08
N GLN A 69 0.12 24.19 -2.03
CA GLN A 69 -0.81 23.12 -1.69
C GLN A 69 -1.48 22.52 -2.94
N THR A 70 -1.58 21.19 -2.98
CA THR A 70 -2.45 20.48 -3.92
C THR A 70 -3.92 20.68 -3.54
N SER A 71 -4.77 21.12 -4.47
CA SER A 71 -6.16 21.53 -4.15
C SER A 71 -7.29 20.59 -4.60
N GLN A 72 -6.98 19.67 -5.51
CA GLN A 72 -7.93 18.78 -6.17
C GLN A 72 -7.55 17.30 -6.01
N ASP A 73 -8.51 16.50 -5.54
CA ASP A 73 -8.35 15.06 -5.36
C ASP A 73 -8.25 14.31 -6.70
N ALA A 74 -7.55 13.17 -6.68
CA ALA A 74 -7.36 12.27 -7.81
C ALA A 74 -6.84 12.97 -9.07
N ARG A 75 -5.82 13.82 -8.91
CA ARG A 75 -5.18 14.55 -10.01
C ARG A 75 -3.67 14.32 -10.03
N PHE A 76 -3.14 14.38 -11.26
CA PHE A 76 -1.72 14.61 -11.47
C PHE A 76 -1.44 16.10 -11.29
N TYR A 77 -0.29 16.44 -10.76
CA TYR A 77 0.21 17.80 -10.62
C TYR A 77 1.55 17.89 -11.31
N ALA A 78 1.77 18.98 -12.05
CA ALA A 78 3.03 19.23 -12.75
C ALA A 78 3.30 20.74 -12.76
N THR A 79 4.20 21.19 -11.88
CA THR A 79 4.68 22.57 -11.83
C THR A 79 6.18 22.61 -11.62
N SER A 80 6.86 23.61 -12.16
CA SER A 80 8.32 23.71 -12.07
C SER A 80 8.79 25.14 -11.95
N ALA A 81 9.93 25.33 -11.29
CA ALA A 81 10.63 26.60 -11.17
C ALA A 81 12.02 26.48 -11.82
N HIS A 82 12.37 27.48 -12.62
CA HIS A 82 13.67 27.59 -13.27
C HIS A 82 14.60 28.53 -12.48
N PHE A 83 15.88 28.19 -12.40
CA PHE A 83 16.92 28.97 -11.72
C PHE A 83 18.23 29.01 -12.53
N GLU A 84 19.25 29.72 -12.02
CA GLU A 84 20.53 29.84 -12.71
C GLU A 84 21.21 28.47 -12.85
N ALA A 85 21.47 28.06 -14.10
CA ALA A 85 22.05 26.76 -14.38
C ALA A 85 23.44 26.60 -13.74
N PHE A 86 23.69 25.46 -13.09
CA PHE A 86 24.95 25.16 -12.45
C PHE A 86 25.35 23.68 -12.57
N SER A 87 26.59 23.36 -12.21
CA SER A 87 27.07 21.99 -12.04
C SER A 87 27.57 21.79 -10.62
N ASN A 88 27.37 20.59 -10.08
CA ASN A 88 27.90 20.20 -8.77
C ASN A 88 29.32 19.58 -8.86
N GLU A 89 30.03 19.74 -9.98
CA GLU A 89 31.40 19.25 -10.12
C GLU A 89 32.33 19.75 -9.00
N GLY A 90 32.93 18.82 -8.25
CA GLY A 90 33.86 19.10 -7.17
C GLY A 90 33.25 19.74 -5.91
N LYS A 91 31.92 19.83 -5.82
CA LYS A 91 31.19 20.43 -4.70
C LYS A 91 30.07 19.51 -4.22
N PRO A 92 29.69 19.55 -2.94
CA PRO A 92 28.49 18.85 -2.51
C PRO A 92 27.25 19.54 -3.09
N LEU A 93 26.22 18.75 -3.37
CA LEU A 93 24.90 19.20 -3.77
C LEU A 93 23.93 18.89 -2.62
N VAL A 94 23.29 19.92 -2.08
CA VAL A 94 22.28 19.77 -1.04
C VAL A 94 20.93 20.18 -1.62
N ILE A 95 19.94 19.30 -1.53
CA ILE A 95 18.55 19.55 -1.92
C ILE A 95 17.70 19.37 -0.67
N GLN A 96 17.01 20.43 -0.27
CA GLN A 96 16.21 20.48 0.94
C GLN A 96 14.85 21.10 0.66
N PHE A 97 13.79 20.55 1.25
CA PHE A 97 12.44 21.10 1.18
C PHE A 97 11.59 20.53 2.32
N THR A 98 10.49 21.20 2.64
CA THR A 98 9.51 20.73 3.62
C THR A 98 8.27 20.20 2.92
N VAL A 99 7.70 19.15 3.50
CA VAL A 99 6.44 18.55 3.04
C VAL A 99 5.54 18.34 4.24
N LYS A 100 4.28 18.72 4.09
CA LYS A 100 3.24 18.51 5.09
C LYS A 100 2.05 17.82 4.46
N HIS A 101 1.67 16.67 5.00
CA HIS A 101 0.50 15.90 4.56
C HIS A 101 -0.69 16.12 5.51
N GLU A 102 -1.20 17.35 5.60
CA GLU A 102 -2.26 17.70 6.58
C GLU A 102 -3.57 16.91 6.37
N GLN A 103 -3.78 16.38 5.17
CA GLN A 103 -5.01 15.69 4.80
C GLN A 103 -5.09 14.23 5.28
N LYS A 104 -4.07 13.71 5.99
CA LYS A 104 -3.88 12.25 6.19
C LYS A 104 -3.86 11.52 4.85
N ILE A 105 -2.78 11.69 4.10
CA ILE A 105 -2.63 11.14 2.76
C ILE A 105 -2.67 9.60 2.79
N ASP A 106 -3.46 9.01 1.90
CA ASP A 106 -3.61 7.57 1.73
C ASP A 106 -2.75 7.06 0.57
N CYS A 107 -2.78 7.75 -0.57
CA CYS A 107 -1.90 7.52 -1.70
C CYS A 107 -1.56 8.81 -2.44
N GLY A 108 -0.29 9.21 -2.43
CA GLY A 108 0.27 10.24 -3.28
C GLY A 108 1.75 10.52 -3.04
N GLY A 109 2.36 11.15 -4.03
CA GLY A 109 3.76 11.56 -4.01
C GLY A 109 3.98 12.89 -3.27
N GLY A 110 5.10 12.99 -2.58
CA GLY A 110 5.60 14.17 -1.90
C GLY A 110 7.04 14.50 -2.28
N TYR A 111 7.48 14.11 -3.48
CA TYR A 111 8.87 14.25 -3.94
C TYR A 111 9.08 15.39 -4.93
N VAL A 112 10.32 15.86 -5.00
CA VAL A 112 10.81 16.79 -6.03
C VAL A 112 11.59 16.03 -7.10
N LYS A 113 11.57 16.58 -8.32
CA LYS A 113 12.44 16.17 -9.42
C LYS A 113 13.35 17.33 -9.79
N VAL A 114 14.65 17.06 -9.92
CA VAL A 114 15.64 18.02 -10.38
C VAL A 114 15.97 17.69 -11.84
N PHE A 115 15.87 18.70 -12.69
CA PHE A 115 15.95 18.58 -14.14
C PHE A 115 17.11 19.44 -14.68
N PRO A 116 17.57 19.12 -15.89
CA PRO A 116 18.49 19.99 -16.60
C PRO A 116 17.82 21.32 -17.00
N ALA A 117 18.64 22.36 -17.21
CA ALA A 117 18.15 23.70 -17.52
C ALA A 117 17.48 23.82 -18.91
N ASP A 118 17.68 22.84 -19.79
CA ASP A 118 17.10 22.78 -21.13
C ASP A 118 15.70 22.15 -21.17
N LEU A 119 15.16 21.72 -20.03
CA LEU A 119 13.80 21.19 -19.95
C LEU A 119 12.76 22.23 -20.37
N ASP A 120 11.85 21.83 -21.27
CA ASP A 120 10.63 22.59 -21.53
C ASP A 120 9.64 22.44 -20.37
N GLN A 121 9.58 23.43 -19.49
CA GLN A 121 8.65 23.49 -18.36
C GLN A 121 7.18 23.37 -18.78
N THR A 122 6.84 23.79 -20.02
CA THR A 122 5.46 23.73 -20.51
C THR A 122 5.04 22.34 -20.96
N ASP A 123 5.98 21.42 -21.17
CA ASP A 123 5.72 20.03 -21.54
C ASP A 123 6.25 19.03 -20.48
N MET A 124 6.49 19.48 -19.24
CA MET A 124 6.98 18.62 -18.16
C MET A 124 5.92 17.57 -17.77
N HIS A 125 6.35 16.31 -17.65
CA HIS A 125 5.49 15.17 -17.30
C HIS A 125 6.30 14.01 -16.66
N GLY A 126 5.60 12.92 -16.31
CA GLY A 126 6.15 11.70 -15.69
C GLY A 126 7.42 11.13 -16.32
N ASP A 127 7.45 11.11 -17.66
CA ASP A 127 8.51 10.51 -18.47
C ASP A 127 9.61 11.51 -18.85
N SER A 128 9.49 12.78 -18.44
CA SER A 128 10.55 13.77 -18.63
C SER A 128 11.84 13.34 -17.94
N SER A 129 12.96 13.43 -18.65
CA SER A 129 14.26 13.00 -18.13
C SER A 129 14.76 13.94 -17.03
N TYR A 130 14.69 13.49 -15.78
CA TYR A 130 15.25 14.17 -14.60
C TYR A 130 16.64 13.62 -14.26
N TYR A 131 17.41 14.37 -13.48
CA TYR A 131 18.66 13.91 -12.87
C TYR A 131 18.43 13.20 -11.55
N ILE A 132 17.62 13.80 -10.68
CA ILE A 132 17.40 13.32 -9.32
C ILE A 132 15.91 13.39 -9.03
N MET A 133 15.34 12.32 -8.48
CA MET A 133 14.02 12.35 -7.83
C MET A 133 14.22 12.04 -6.35
N PHE A 134 13.78 12.95 -5.48
CA PHE A 134 13.99 12.86 -4.04
C PHE A 134 12.76 13.28 -3.26
N GLY A 135 12.32 12.44 -2.31
CA GLY A 135 11.30 12.79 -1.32
C GLY A 135 10.35 11.66 -0.95
N PRO A 136 9.41 11.91 -0.02
CA PRO A 136 8.44 10.92 0.44
C PRO A 136 7.47 10.48 -0.66
N ASP A 137 7.10 9.20 -0.64
CA ASP A 137 6.04 8.62 -1.45
C ASP A 137 5.25 7.63 -0.60
N ILE A 138 3.95 7.91 -0.49
CA ILE A 138 3.03 7.18 0.35
C ILE A 138 1.96 6.61 -0.55
N CYS A 139 1.75 5.30 -0.54
CA CYS A 139 0.60 4.66 -1.17
C CYS A 139 0.21 3.41 -0.40
N GLY A 140 -0.85 3.56 0.40
CA GLY A 140 -1.37 2.55 1.30
C GLY A 140 -0.38 2.17 2.41
N TYR A 141 -0.49 0.92 2.88
CA TYR A 141 0.41 0.38 3.91
C TYR A 141 1.69 -0.22 3.32
N SER A 142 1.71 -0.52 2.02
CA SER A 142 2.83 -1.20 1.36
C SER A 142 3.94 -0.26 0.92
N THR A 143 3.60 0.98 0.56
CA THR A 143 4.57 1.95 0.02
C THR A 143 4.61 3.16 0.94
N LYS A 144 5.59 3.21 1.84
CA LYS A 144 5.85 4.37 2.72
C LYS A 144 7.35 4.61 2.78
N LYS A 145 7.89 5.13 1.69
CA LYS A 145 9.34 5.27 1.53
C LYS A 145 9.74 6.61 0.96
N VAL A 146 10.97 7.02 1.25
CA VAL A 146 11.61 8.15 0.60
C VAL A 146 12.29 7.63 -0.67
N HIS A 147 11.87 8.13 -1.83
CA HIS A 147 12.58 7.87 -3.07
C HIS A 147 13.87 8.66 -3.10
N VAL A 148 14.94 8.00 -3.53
CA VAL A 148 16.20 8.62 -3.91
C VAL A 148 16.63 7.94 -5.21
N ILE A 149 16.28 8.57 -6.33
CA ILE A 149 16.48 8.00 -7.67
C ILE A 149 17.44 8.91 -8.42
N PHE A 150 18.50 8.31 -8.96
CA PHE A 150 19.46 8.99 -9.79
C PHE A 150 19.35 8.52 -11.24
N ASN A 151 19.36 9.44 -12.18
CA ASN A 151 19.52 9.12 -13.58
C ASN A 151 21.00 8.94 -13.91
N TYR A 152 21.37 7.76 -14.39
CA TYR A 152 22.72 7.46 -14.83
C TYR A 152 22.65 6.77 -16.19
N LYS A 153 23.37 7.32 -17.17
CA LYS A 153 23.39 6.82 -18.56
C LYS A 153 21.99 6.63 -19.17
N GLY A 154 21.06 7.53 -18.87
CA GLY A 154 19.69 7.51 -19.40
C GLY A 154 18.75 6.52 -18.72
N LYS A 155 19.18 5.86 -17.64
CA LYS A 155 18.34 4.97 -16.83
C LYS A 155 18.18 5.52 -15.42
N ASN A 156 16.96 5.42 -14.89
CA ASN A 156 16.65 5.79 -13.52
C ASN A 156 16.94 4.62 -12.58
N HIS A 157 17.87 4.81 -11.64
CA HIS A 157 18.27 3.80 -10.66
C HIS A 157 17.68 4.15 -9.29
N LEU A 158 16.90 3.23 -8.74
CA LEU A 158 16.32 3.36 -7.40
C LEU A 158 17.34 2.92 -6.34
N ILE A 159 17.28 3.56 -5.18
CA ILE A 159 18.03 3.14 -4.00
C ILE A 159 17.60 1.74 -3.55
N LYS A 160 18.57 0.89 -3.20
CA LYS A 160 18.33 -0.48 -2.68
C LYS A 160 17.78 -0.48 -1.26
N LYS A 161 18.21 0.50 -0.46
CA LYS A 161 17.81 0.66 0.93
C LYS A 161 16.40 1.24 1.04
N GLU A 162 15.64 0.72 1.99
CA GLU A 162 14.30 1.21 2.28
C GLU A 162 14.36 2.28 3.36
N ILE A 163 14.19 3.55 2.97
CA ILE A 163 14.14 4.69 3.89
C ILE A 163 12.68 4.97 4.22
N LYS A 164 12.27 4.80 5.47
CA LYS A 164 10.90 5.07 5.90
C LYS A 164 10.63 6.58 5.88
N CYS A 165 9.55 6.99 5.22
CA CYS A 165 9.06 8.35 5.30
C CYS A 165 8.19 8.56 6.54
N LYS A 166 7.94 9.82 6.88
CA LYS A 166 6.98 10.20 7.91
C LYS A 166 5.57 10.22 7.30
N ASP A 167 4.60 9.72 8.03
CA ASP A 167 3.22 9.56 7.58
C ASP A 167 2.20 10.25 8.50
N ASP A 168 2.67 11.14 9.37
CA ASP A 168 1.81 11.99 10.18
C ASP A 168 1.37 13.27 9.42
N GLU A 169 0.54 14.11 10.06
CA GLU A 169 -0.03 15.32 9.45
C GLU A 169 0.88 16.55 9.57
N LEU A 170 2.01 16.46 10.30
CA LEU A 170 2.89 17.58 10.58
C LEU A 170 3.83 17.87 9.41
N THR A 171 4.50 19.02 9.48
CA THR A 171 5.52 19.39 8.51
C THR A 171 6.81 18.64 8.80
N HIS A 172 7.38 17.99 7.79
CA HIS A 172 8.67 17.32 7.85
C HIS A 172 9.67 17.90 6.87
N LEU A 173 10.93 17.99 7.31
CA LEU A 173 12.04 18.48 6.50
C LEU A 173 12.78 17.31 5.85
N TYR A 174 12.91 17.31 4.53
CA TYR A 174 13.66 16.30 3.79
C TYR A 174 14.90 16.94 3.18
N THR A 175 16.08 16.38 3.48
CA THR A 175 17.37 16.87 2.97
C THR A 175 18.16 15.72 2.35
N LEU A 176 18.54 15.87 1.08
CA LEU A 176 19.48 15.00 0.38
C LEU A 176 20.81 15.74 0.23
N ILE A 177 21.89 15.10 0.63
CA ILE A 177 23.25 15.59 0.48
C ILE A 177 23.99 14.59 -0.41
N LEU A 178 24.57 15.10 -1.50
CA LEU A 178 25.37 14.34 -2.44
C LEU A 178 26.77 14.93 -2.49
N ASN A 179 27.77 14.17 -2.06
CA ASN A 179 29.14 14.64 -1.93
C ASN A 179 30.00 14.24 -3.14
N PRO A 180 31.08 15.00 -3.44
CA PRO A 180 31.98 14.71 -4.55
C PRO A 180 32.86 13.47 -4.34
N ASP A 181 32.87 12.90 -3.14
CA ASP A 181 33.53 11.62 -2.82
C ASP A 181 32.65 10.40 -3.13
N GLN A 182 31.53 10.58 -3.84
CA GLN A 182 30.52 9.57 -4.14
C GLN A 182 29.79 9.03 -2.92
N THR A 183 29.76 9.78 -1.83
CA THR A 183 28.90 9.50 -0.68
C THR A 183 27.60 10.30 -0.78
N TYR A 184 26.56 9.76 -0.16
CA TYR A 184 25.29 10.46 0.02
C TYR A 184 24.83 10.36 1.46
N GLU A 185 24.02 11.33 1.86
CA GLU A 185 23.35 11.35 3.15
C GLU A 185 21.91 11.83 2.98
N VAL A 186 20.98 11.15 3.63
CA VAL A 186 19.57 11.56 3.71
C VAL A 186 19.27 11.93 5.15
N LYS A 187 18.75 13.14 5.34
CA LYS A 187 18.23 13.62 6.62
C LYS A 187 16.73 13.81 6.53
N ILE A 188 16.06 13.46 7.62
CA ILE A 188 14.66 13.80 7.86
C ILE A 188 14.64 14.59 9.17
N ASP A 189 13.98 15.74 9.19
CA ASP A 189 13.84 16.58 10.39
C ASP A 189 15.19 17.02 10.98
N ASN A 190 16.19 17.27 10.11
CA ASN A 190 17.60 17.52 10.44
C ASN A 190 18.33 16.36 11.15
N GLU A 191 17.73 15.17 11.22
CA GLU A 191 18.35 13.96 11.74
C GLU A 191 18.81 13.06 10.60
N LYS A 192 20.03 12.55 10.68
CA LYS A 192 20.56 11.61 9.69
C LYS A 192 19.83 10.27 9.81
N VAL A 193 19.09 9.91 8.77
CA VAL A 193 18.36 8.63 8.69
C VAL A 193 19.12 7.59 7.88
N GLU A 194 19.86 8.00 6.86
CA GLU A 194 20.58 7.09 5.98
C GLU A 194 21.86 7.74 5.44
N SER A 195 22.91 6.93 5.24
CA SER A 195 24.16 7.38 4.63
C SER A 195 24.91 6.21 4.01
N GLY A 196 25.60 6.45 2.91
CA GLY A 196 26.38 5.42 2.24
C GLY A 196 27.12 5.92 1.02
N THR A 197 27.46 4.99 0.14
CA THR A 197 28.17 5.23 -1.12
C THR A 197 27.23 4.97 -2.29
N LEU A 198 27.36 5.77 -3.35
CA LEU A 198 26.54 5.63 -4.56
C LEU A 198 26.73 4.25 -5.23
N GLU A 199 27.96 3.73 -5.24
CA GLU A 199 28.27 2.43 -5.87
C GLU A 199 27.61 1.23 -5.19
N ASP A 200 27.46 1.26 -3.87
CA ASP A 200 26.98 0.09 -3.12
C ASP A 200 25.44 0.10 -3.03
N ASP A 201 24.86 1.29 -2.82
CA ASP A 201 23.44 1.47 -2.52
C ASP A 201 22.54 1.61 -3.77
N TRP A 202 23.13 1.70 -4.96
CA TRP A 202 22.45 1.65 -6.27
C TRP A 202 23.10 0.65 -7.22
N ASP A 203 22.38 0.26 -8.27
CA ASP A 203 22.89 -0.61 -9.34
C ASP A 203 23.36 0.19 -10.57
N PHE A 204 24.29 1.13 -10.39
CA PHE A 204 24.83 1.93 -11.49
C PHE A 204 25.77 1.14 -12.39
N LEU A 205 26.64 0.35 -11.77
CA LEU A 205 27.70 -0.40 -12.42
C LEU A 205 27.40 -1.91 -12.37
N PRO A 206 27.96 -2.69 -13.31
CA PRO A 206 27.91 -4.15 -13.22
C PRO A 206 28.52 -4.64 -11.90
N PRO A 207 28.15 -5.85 -11.43
CA PRO A 207 28.75 -6.40 -10.21
C PRO A 207 30.27 -6.52 -10.37
N LYS A 208 31.01 -6.16 -9.33
CA LYS A 208 32.49 -6.21 -9.31
C LYS A 208 33.01 -7.64 -9.56
N LYS A 209 32.25 -8.63 -9.10
CA LYS A 209 32.57 -10.06 -9.25
C LYS A 209 31.43 -10.82 -9.89
N ILE A 210 31.76 -11.74 -10.78
CA ILE A 210 30.84 -12.67 -11.43
C ILE A 210 31.28 -14.10 -11.16
N LYS A 211 30.33 -15.02 -11.18
CA LYS A 211 30.64 -16.46 -11.15
C LYS A 211 31.40 -16.83 -12.41
N ASP A 212 32.53 -17.52 -12.25
CA ASP A 212 33.36 -17.96 -13.37
C ASP A 212 32.61 -18.85 -14.38
N PRO A 213 32.25 -18.36 -15.57
CA PRO A 213 31.46 -19.14 -16.53
C PRO A 213 32.14 -20.45 -16.96
N GLU A 214 33.47 -20.56 -16.80
CA GLU A 214 34.25 -21.75 -17.13
C GLU A 214 34.31 -22.77 -15.98
N ALA A 215 34.04 -22.35 -14.75
CA ALA A 215 34.10 -23.23 -13.59
C ALA A 215 32.86 -24.13 -13.50
N LYS A 216 33.07 -25.43 -13.56
CA LYS A 216 32.04 -26.44 -13.32
C LYS A 216 32.34 -27.19 -12.03
N LYS A 217 31.27 -27.59 -11.32
CA LYS A 217 31.41 -28.49 -10.17
C LYS A 217 32.16 -29.75 -10.63
N PRO A 218 33.30 -30.10 -10.02
CA PRO A 218 34.02 -31.33 -10.37
C PRO A 218 33.14 -32.55 -10.11
N GLU A 219 33.17 -33.55 -11.00
CA GLU A 219 32.41 -34.80 -10.83
C GLU A 219 32.82 -35.57 -9.58
N ASP A 220 34.07 -35.42 -9.14
CA ASP A 220 34.65 -36.01 -7.91
C ASP A 220 34.36 -35.16 -6.65
N TRP A 221 33.47 -34.16 -6.72
CA TRP A 221 33.10 -33.34 -5.57
C TRP A 221 31.82 -33.84 -4.91
N ASP A 222 31.97 -34.63 -3.84
CA ASP A 222 30.83 -35.06 -3.02
C ASP A 222 30.45 -33.99 -1.99
N ASP A 223 29.29 -33.39 -2.19
CA ASP A 223 28.67 -32.38 -1.32
C ASP A 223 27.63 -33.00 -0.38
N ARG A 224 27.49 -34.33 -0.37
CA ARG A 224 26.60 -35.01 0.57
C ARG A 224 27.35 -35.22 1.89
N PRO A 225 26.91 -34.59 2.99
CA PRO A 225 27.55 -34.77 4.29
C PRO A 225 27.35 -36.19 4.83
N LYS A 226 26.26 -36.85 4.42
CA LYS A 226 25.93 -38.22 4.79
C LYS A 226 25.65 -39.05 3.57
N ILE A 227 26.14 -40.28 3.57
CA ILE A 227 25.89 -41.29 2.55
C ILE A 227 25.29 -42.53 3.20
N ASP A 228 24.58 -43.31 2.40
CA ASP A 228 24.04 -44.58 2.83
C ASP A 228 25.20 -45.57 3.09
N ASP A 229 25.14 -46.26 4.22
CA ASP A 229 26.09 -47.29 4.59
C ASP A 229 25.96 -48.48 3.64
N VAL A 230 26.98 -48.67 2.81
CA VAL A 230 27.03 -49.74 1.80
C VAL A 230 27.16 -51.12 2.47
N ASP A 231 27.64 -51.16 3.71
CA ASP A 231 27.81 -52.39 4.49
C ASP A 231 26.57 -52.72 5.36
N ASP A 232 25.63 -51.77 5.53
CA ASP A 232 24.37 -52.03 6.22
C ASP A 232 23.45 -52.81 5.27
N LYS A 233 23.25 -54.09 5.57
CA LYS A 233 22.38 -54.96 4.78
C LYS A 233 21.00 -55.03 5.44
N LYS A 234 19.97 -55.03 4.61
CA LYS A 234 18.59 -55.26 5.04
C LYS A 234 18.52 -56.55 5.87
N PRO A 235 18.11 -56.48 7.15
CA PRO A 235 17.90 -57.66 7.96
C PRO A 235 16.80 -58.54 7.35
N GLU A 236 16.98 -59.87 7.36
CA GLU A 236 16.00 -60.82 6.83
C GLU A 236 14.63 -60.72 7.54
N ASP A 237 14.60 -60.23 8.79
CA ASP A 237 13.39 -60.03 9.61
C ASP A 237 12.72 -58.64 9.43
N TRP A 238 13.09 -57.89 8.38
CA TRP A 238 12.55 -56.54 8.15
C TRP A 238 11.30 -56.51 7.27
N ASP A 239 11.21 -57.41 6.28
CA ASP A 239 10.05 -57.52 5.38
C ASP A 239 8.93 -58.32 6.04
N LYS A 240 8.26 -57.67 6.98
CA LYS A 240 7.02 -58.20 7.56
C LYS A 240 5.82 -57.64 6.81
N PRO A 241 4.71 -58.40 6.67
CA PRO A 241 3.50 -57.88 6.04
C PRO A 241 2.94 -56.72 6.87
N GLU A 242 2.45 -55.68 6.19
CA GLU A 242 1.88 -54.48 6.82
C GLU A 242 0.66 -54.80 7.69
N ASN A 243 -0.10 -55.83 7.32
CA ASN A 243 -1.24 -56.31 8.07
C ASN A 243 -1.12 -57.82 8.34
N ILE A 244 -1.44 -58.23 9.55
CA ILE A 244 -1.52 -59.63 9.99
C ILE A 244 -2.96 -59.95 10.42
N PRO A 245 -3.45 -61.19 10.25
CA PRO A 245 -4.74 -61.57 10.80
C PRO A 245 -4.74 -61.39 12.33
N ASP A 246 -5.79 -60.80 12.88
CA ASP A 246 -5.92 -60.56 14.32
C ASP A 246 -5.89 -61.89 15.08
N PRO A 247 -4.86 -62.15 15.91
CA PRO A 247 -4.73 -63.41 16.64
C PRO A 247 -5.78 -63.56 17.75
N ASP A 248 -6.42 -62.47 18.19
CA ASP A 248 -7.45 -62.46 19.23
C ASP A 248 -8.87 -62.46 18.66
N ALA A 249 -9.02 -62.34 17.33
CA ALA A 249 -10.32 -62.43 16.69
C ALA A 249 -10.86 -63.86 16.75
N LYS A 250 -12.05 -63.99 17.33
CA LYS A 250 -12.79 -65.25 17.38
C LYS A 250 -13.93 -65.20 16.37
N LYS A 251 -14.11 -66.31 15.66
CA LYS A 251 -15.26 -66.53 14.79
C LYS A 251 -16.55 -66.29 15.59
N PRO A 252 -17.46 -65.40 15.13
CA PRO A 252 -18.76 -65.22 15.77
C PRO A 252 -19.55 -66.54 15.83
N GLU A 253 -20.28 -66.76 16.93
CA GLU A 253 -21.07 -67.99 17.11
C GLU A 253 -22.22 -68.14 16.10
N ASP A 254 -22.63 -67.04 15.46
CA ASP A 254 -23.73 -66.96 14.47
C ASP A 254 -23.22 -67.00 13.02
N TRP A 255 -21.98 -67.45 12.77
CA TRP A 255 -21.39 -67.54 11.43
C TRP A 255 -21.61 -68.90 10.77
N GLU A 256 -22.35 -68.93 9.66
CA GLU A 256 -22.75 -70.14 8.92
C GLU A 256 -21.91 -70.30 7.64
N GLU A 257 -20.94 -71.22 7.62
CA GLU A 257 -19.97 -71.38 6.50
C GLU A 257 -20.62 -71.68 5.14
N ASP A 258 -21.81 -72.32 5.13
CA ASP A 258 -22.56 -72.66 3.90
C ASP A 258 -23.24 -71.44 3.25
N MET A 259 -23.53 -70.40 4.05
CA MET A 259 -24.20 -69.17 3.58
C MET A 259 -23.25 -67.98 3.46
N ASP A 260 -22.29 -67.83 4.38
CA ASP A 260 -21.39 -66.67 4.50
C ASP A 260 -19.95 -66.94 4.01
N GLY A 261 -19.60 -68.21 3.76
CA GLY A 261 -18.26 -68.63 3.32
C GLY A 261 -17.28 -68.94 4.45
N GLU A 262 -16.03 -69.26 4.09
CA GLU A 262 -14.94 -69.51 5.05
C GLU A 262 -14.60 -68.21 5.80
N TRP A 263 -14.67 -68.25 7.13
CA TRP A 263 -14.43 -67.07 7.96
C TRP A 263 -12.94 -66.73 7.99
N GLU A 264 -12.59 -65.51 7.59
CA GLU A 264 -11.24 -64.97 7.69
C GLU A 264 -11.16 -63.91 8.81
N PRO A 265 -10.14 -63.94 9.69
CA PRO A 265 -9.99 -62.93 10.74
C PRO A 265 -9.77 -61.53 10.14
N PRO A 266 -10.23 -60.46 10.80
CA PRO A 266 -9.91 -59.10 10.39
C PRO A 266 -8.40 -58.88 10.42
N MET A 267 -7.87 -58.24 9.37
CA MET A 267 -6.45 -57.92 9.27
C MET A 267 -6.15 -56.66 10.11
N ILE A 268 -5.26 -56.79 11.09
CA ILE A 268 -4.79 -55.67 11.94
C ILE A 268 -3.40 -55.21 11.51
N PRO A 269 -3.04 -53.93 11.72
CA PRO A 269 -1.70 -53.44 11.44
C PRO A 269 -0.67 -54.24 12.23
N ASN A 270 0.33 -54.78 11.55
CA ASN A 270 1.36 -55.59 12.17
C ASN A 270 2.28 -54.70 13.03
N PRO A 271 2.34 -54.91 14.37
CA PRO A 271 3.21 -54.12 15.24
C PRO A 271 4.71 -54.26 14.90
N GLU A 272 5.08 -55.33 14.20
CA GLU A 272 6.45 -55.60 13.79
C GLU A 272 6.78 -55.05 12.38
N TYR A 273 5.83 -54.44 11.67
CA TYR A 273 6.08 -53.78 10.39
C TYR A 273 6.88 -52.50 10.60
N LYS A 274 8.10 -52.47 10.07
CA LYS A 274 9.05 -51.34 10.25
C LYS A 274 9.13 -50.42 9.03
N GLY A 275 8.24 -50.58 8.05
CA GLY A 275 8.22 -49.81 6.80
C GLY A 275 9.31 -50.20 5.80
N GLU A 276 9.44 -49.45 4.71
CA GLU A 276 10.50 -49.66 3.71
C GLU A 276 11.89 -49.47 4.35
N TRP A 277 12.72 -50.49 4.28
CA TRP A 277 14.08 -50.43 4.82
C TRP A 277 14.91 -49.39 4.06
N LYS A 278 15.60 -48.53 4.82
CA LYS A 278 16.63 -47.63 4.29
C LYS A 278 17.93 -47.88 5.05
N PRO A 279 19.07 -47.97 4.35
CA PRO A 279 20.38 -48.13 4.99
C PRO A 279 20.66 -46.98 5.96
N LYS A 280 21.42 -47.27 7.03
CA LYS A 280 21.88 -46.23 7.95
C LYS A 280 22.70 -45.19 7.21
N GLN A 281 22.53 -43.93 7.59
CA GLN A 281 23.35 -42.84 7.06
C GLN A 281 24.63 -42.70 7.86
N ILE A 282 25.77 -42.89 7.20
CA ILE A 282 27.11 -42.67 7.75
C ILE A 282 27.67 -41.34 7.25
N ASP A 283 28.55 -40.74 8.05
CA ASP A 283 29.25 -39.53 7.63
C ASP A 283 30.14 -39.85 6.43
N ASN A 284 30.03 -39.03 5.38
CA ASN A 284 30.73 -39.28 4.13
C ASN A 284 32.22 -38.93 4.26
N PRO A 285 33.14 -39.92 4.20
CA PRO A 285 34.58 -39.66 4.30
C PRO A 285 35.12 -38.83 3.12
N ASN A 286 34.39 -38.76 2.00
CA ASN A 286 34.74 -37.98 0.81
C ASN A 286 34.04 -36.62 0.75
N TYR A 287 33.36 -36.19 1.82
CA TYR A 287 32.70 -34.89 1.87
C TYR A 287 33.72 -33.75 1.80
N LYS A 288 33.74 -33.04 0.67
CA LYS A 288 34.65 -31.90 0.44
C LYS A 288 34.03 -30.55 0.82
N GLY A 289 32.79 -30.56 1.34
CA GLY A 289 32.01 -29.35 1.63
C GLY A 289 31.00 -29.04 0.53
N VAL A 290 30.12 -28.07 0.76
CA VAL A 290 29.25 -27.53 -0.31
C VAL A 290 30.13 -26.83 -1.33
N TRP A 291 30.05 -27.25 -2.59
CA TRP A 291 30.81 -26.59 -3.67
C TRP A 291 30.40 -25.13 -3.80
N VAL A 292 31.33 -24.22 -3.53
CA VAL A 292 31.14 -22.78 -3.77
C VAL A 292 31.74 -22.45 -5.12
N HIS A 293 30.91 -21.94 -6.01
CA HIS A 293 31.33 -21.56 -7.35
C HIS A 293 32.33 -20.40 -7.27
N PRO A 294 33.52 -20.48 -7.90
CA PRO A 294 34.51 -19.42 -7.83
C PRO A 294 33.98 -18.13 -8.46
N GLU A 295 34.34 -17.01 -7.83
CA GLU A 295 34.02 -15.66 -8.28
C GLU A 295 35.27 -15.05 -8.91
N ILE A 296 35.14 -14.55 -10.14
CA ILE A 296 36.18 -13.83 -10.88
C ILE A 296 35.81 -12.35 -11.01
N ASP A 297 36.81 -11.51 -11.20
CA ASP A 297 36.60 -10.09 -11.47
C ASP A 297 35.85 -9.92 -12.79
N ASN A 298 34.83 -9.06 -12.78
CA ASN A 298 33.99 -8.84 -13.94
C ASN A 298 34.72 -7.98 -14.99
N PRO A 299 34.99 -8.48 -16.21
CA PRO A 299 35.66 -7.69 -17.25
C PRO A 299 34.84 -6.47 -17.70
N GLU A 300 33.52 -6.48 -17.48
CA GLU A 300 32.62 -5.36 -17.82
C GLU A 300 32.58 -4.29 -16.71
N TYR A 301 33.15 -4.54 -15.53
CA TYR A 301 33.19 -3.55 -14.46
C TYR A 301 34.27 -2.50 -14.75
N SER A 302 33.84 -1.24 -14.90
CA SER A 302 34.72 -0.09 -14.91
C SER A 302 34.29 0.88 -13.81
N PRO A 303 35.20 1.27 -12.89
CA PRO A 303 34.88 2.29 -11.89
C PRO A 303 34.62 3.62 -12.58
N ASP A 304 33.62 4.36 -12.10
CA ASP A 304 33.29 5.70 -12.55
C ASP A 304 33.28 6.63 -11.34
N SER A 305 34.17 7.62 -11.32
CA SER A 305 34.26 8.58 -10.21
C SER A 305 33.28 9.74 -10.32
N ASN A 306 32.56 9.85 -11.44
CA ASN A 306 31.71 10.99 -11.78
C ASN A 306 30.22 10.67 -11.67
N ILE A 307 29.84 9.58 -10.99
CA ILE A 307 28.42 9.20 -10.81
C ILE A 307 27.63 10.30 -10.10
N TYR A 308 28.26 11.00 -9.15
CA TYR A 308 27.63 12.11 -8.42
C TYR A 308 27.44 13.37 -9.28
N LYS A 309 28.16 13.50 -10.40
CA LYS A 309 28.26 14.73 -11.18
C LYS A 309 27.06 14.84 -12.12
N PHE A 310 26.40 15.99 -12.05
CA PHE A 310 25.38 16.41 -12.99
C PHE A 310 25.80 17.74 -13.62
N ASP A 311 25.63 17.82 -14.93
CA ASP A 311 25.88 19.02 -15.71
C ASP A 311 24.58 19.80 -15.85
N ASN A 312 24.65 21.13 -15.90
CA ASN A 312 23.52 21.98 -16.29
C ASN A 312 22.22 21.80 -15.48
N ILE A 313 22.31 21.63 -14.15
CA ILE A 313 21.15 21.61 -13.25
C ILE A 313 20.48 23.00 -13.27
N GLY A 314 19.18 23.09 -13.58
CA GLY A 314 18.53 24.41 -13.72
C GLY A 314 17.03 24.45 -13.46
N VAL A 315 16.35 23.32 -13.26
CA VAL A 315 14.91 23.30 -13.02
C VAL A 315 14.57 22.37 -11.85
N LEU A 316 13.73 22.85 -10.94
CA LEU A 316 13.12 22.04 -9.89
C LEU A 316 11.64 21.87 -10.24
N GLY A 317 11.17 20.63 -10.32
CA GLY A 317 9.80 20.31 -10.67
C GLY A 317 9.11 19.44 -9.64
N LEU A 318 7.82 19.68 -9.47
CA LEU A 318 6.86 18.88 -8.73
C LEU A 318 5.98 18.20 -9.76
N ASP A 319 6.24 16.92 -10.01
CA ASP A 319 5.44 16.07 -10.89
C ASP A 319 4.99 14.84 -10.11
N LEU A 320 3.74 14.86 -9.65
CA LEU A 320 3.22 13.93 -8.65
C LEU A 320 1.75 13.60 -8.86
N TRP A 321 1.37 12.40 -8.44
CA TRP A 321 -0.02 11.94 -8.37
C TRP A 321 -0.48 11.97 -6.92
N GLN A 322 -1.68 12.48 -6.66
CA GLN A 322 -2.31 12.39 -5.34
C GLN A 322 -3.77 11.98 -5.47
N VAL A 323 -4.17 10.97 -4.70
CA VAL A 323 -5.57 10.55 -4.56
C VAL A 323 -6.29 11.56 -3.66
N LYS A 324 -5.76 11.82 -2.46
CA LYS A 324 -6.26 12.85 -1.56
C LYS A 324 -5.34 14.07 -1.58
N SER A 325 -5.85 15.21 -1.99
CA SER A 325 -5.13 16.49 -2.05
C SER A 325 -5.06 17.18 -0.69
N GLY A 326 -4.17 18.17 -0.57
CA GLY A 326 -3.93 18.93 0.66
C GLY A 326 -2.46 18.95 1.09
N THR A 327 -1.55 18.33 0.32
CA THR A 327 -0.13 18.36 0.66
C THR A 327 0.45 19.72 0.37
N ILE A 328 1.15 20.28 1.36
CA ILE A 328 1.81 21.58 1.27
C ILE A 328 3.31 21.36 1.14
N PHE A 329 3.92 21.99 0.13
CA PHE A 329 5.36 22.03 -0.06
C PHE A 329 5.88 23.45 0.18
N ASP A 330 6.98 23.56 0.92
CA ASP A 330 7.60 24.84 1.23
C ASP A 330 9.13 24.70 1.42
N ASN A 331 9.79 25.84 1.65
CA ASN A 331 11.20 25.99 2.04
C ASN A 331 12.17 25.23 1.13
N PHE A 332 11.95 25.31 -0.19
CA PHE A 332 12.84 24.71 -1.15
C PHE A 332 14.20 25.40 -1.11
N LEU A 333 15.26 24.61 -1.02
CA LEU A 333 16.64 25.06 -0.96
C LEU A 333 17.53 24.12 -1.76
N ILE A 334 18.33 24.69 -2.66
CA ILE A 334 19.43 24.00 -3.34
C ILE A 334 20.72 24.80 -3.10
N CYS A 335 21.72 24.20 -2.46
CA CYS A 335 22.99 24.86 -2.14
C CYS A 335 24.19 23.90 -2.19
N ASP A 336 25.40 24.44 -1.98
CA ASP A 336 26.67 23.70 -1.91
C ASP A 336 27.28 23.60 -0.50
N ASP A 337 26.52 23.89 0.56
CA ASP A 337 27.01 23.77 1.93
C ASP A 337 25.99 23.11 2.87
N VAL A 338 26.45 22.08 3.56
CA VAL A 338 25.63 21.27 4.47
C VAL A 338 25.27 22.02 5.75
N LYS A 339 26.17 22.86 6.27
CA LYS A 339 25.95 23.59 7.53
C LYS A 339 24.97 24.73 7.34
N GLU A 340 25.07 25.42 6.21
CA GLU A 340 24.11 26.46 5.80
C GLU A 340 22.72 25.86 5.63
N ALA A 341 22.60 24.69 4.98
CA ALA A 341 21.32 23.99 4.83
C ALA A 341 20.71 23.59 6.18
N GLU A 342 21.52 23.08 7.11
CA GLU A 342 21.07 22.77 8.47
C GLU A 342 20.65 24.03 9.25
N ALA A 343 21.36 25.14 9.08
CA ALA A 343 21.01 26.41 9.72
C ALA A 343 19.67 26.92 9.20
N ILE A 344 19.50 26.97 7.87
CA ILE A 344 18.23 27.36 7.24
C ILE A 344 17.10 26.41 7.67
N GLY A 345 17.33 25.10 7.71
CA GLY A 345 16.32 24.13 8.17
C GLY A 345 15.90 24.32 9.64
N LYS A 346 16.80 24.82 10.50
CA LYS A 346 16.48 25.19 11.89
C LYS A 346 15.72 26.51 11.97
N GLU A 347 16.02 27.46 11.09
CA GLU A 347 15.36 28.77 11.01
C GLU A 347 13.95 28.68 10.40
N THR A 348 13.71 27.74 9.49
CA THR A 348 12.39 27.48 8.87
C THR A 348 11.63 26.43 9.67
N TRP A 349 11.71 25.16 9.29
CA TRP A 349 11.00 24.04 9.91
C TRP A 349 11.18 23.96 11.43
N GLY A 350 12.40 24.23 11.93
CA GLY A 350 12.69 24.20 13.36
C GLY A 350 11.88 25.20 14.19
N VAL A 351 11.47 26.33 13.60
CA VAL A 351 10.61 27.35 14.23
C VAL A 351 9.13 26.97 14.11
N THR A 352 8.73 26.36 12.99
CA THR A 352 7.34 25.99 12.70
C THR A 352 6.85 24.77 13.49
N LYS A 353 7.70 23.76 13.71
CA LYS A 353 7.29 22.45 14.23
C LYS A 353 6.59 22.48 15.59
N GLU A 354 7.05 23.29 16.55
CA GLU A 354 6.49 23.31 17.91
C GLU A 354 5.16 24.09 17.96
N PRO A 355 5.06 25.31 17.39
CA PRO A 355 3.79 26.02 17.31
C PRO A 355 2.74 25.28 16.46
N GLU A 356 3.15 24.67 15.34
CA GLU A 356 2.27 23.84 14.51
C GLU A 356 1.68 22.68 15.31
N LYS A 357 2.54 21.91 15.99
CA LYS A 357 2.11 20.78 16.82
C LYS A 357 1.15 21.21 17.93
N LYS A 358 1.40 22.37 18.54
CA LYS A 358 0.53 22.93 19.57
C LYS A 358 -0.86 23.29 19.00
N MET A 359 -0.90 24.00 17.86
CA MET A 359 -2.16 24.35 17.20
C MET A 359 -2.94 23.10 16.78
N LYS A 360 -2.25 22.08 16.27
CA LYS A 360 -2.84 20.79 15.91
C LYS A 360 -3.45 20.08 17.12
N GLN A 361 -2.72 20.01 18.23
CA GLN A 361 -3.23 19.40 19.46
C GLN A 361 -4.47 20.15 19.99
N GLU A 362 -4.46 21.48 19.98
CA GLU A 362 -5.62 22.28 20.38
C GLU A 362 -6.84 22.04 19.47
N GLN A 363 -6.63 21.92 18.15
CA GLN A 363 -7.70 21.58 17.20
C GLN A 363 -8.22 20.16 17.39
N ASP A 364 -7.36 19.18 17.60
CA ASP A 364 -7.75 17.79 17.79
C ASP A 364 -8.47 17.59 19.14
N ASP A 365 -8.04 18.28 20.20
CA ASP A 365 -8.74 18.28 21.49
C ASP A 365 -10.11 18.97 21.40
N ALA A 366 -10.24 20.03 20.62
CA ALA A 366 -11.52 20.68 20.35
C ALA A 366 -12.46 19.77 19.55
N LYS A 367 -11.96 19.13 18.49
CA LYS A 367 -12.72 18.16 17.68
C LYS A 367 -13.16 16.95 18.51
N ARG A 368 -12.28 16.40 19.34
CA ARG A 368 -12.63 15.28 20.23
C ARG A 368 -13.75 15.66 21.20
N LYS A 369 -13.70 16.86 21.79
CA LYS A 369 -14.79 17.34 22.67
C LYS A 369 -16.09 17.56 21.93
N GLU A 370 -16.04 18.04 20.69
CA GLU A 370 -17.22 18.21 19.84
C GLU A 370 -17.82 16.85 19.44
N GLU A 371 -16.99 15.87 19.07
CA GLU A 371 -17.41 14.51 18.76
C GLU A 371 -17.99 13.82 19.99
N GLU A 372 -17.36 13.92 21.17
CA GLU A 372 -17.90 13.40 22.43
C GLU A 372 -19.24 14.05 22.82
N ALA A 373 -19.44 15.34 22.50
CA ALA A 373 -20.73 16.00 22.72
C ALA A 373 -21.81 15.51 21.75
N LYS A 374 -21.46 15.32 20.47
CA LYS A 374 -22.38 14.77 19.45
C LYS A 374 -22.79 13.34 19.77
N VAL A 375 -21.86 12.49 20.24
CA VAL A 375 -22.17 11.12 20.65
C VAL A 375 -23.13 11.12 21.83
N LYS A 376 -22.90 11.96 22.85
CA LYS A 376 -23.83 12.08 23.99
C LYS A 376 -25.21 12.60 23.59
N GLU A 377 -25.27 13.55 22.67
CA GLU A 377 -26.55 14.06 22.14
C GLU A 377 -27.29 12.99 21.33
N GLN A 378 -26.57 12.19 20.53
CA GLN A 378 -27.14 11.04 19.83
C GLN A 378 -27.65 9.96 20.80
N GLU A 379 -26.85 9.58 21.80
CA GLU A 379 -27.27 8.62 22.84
C GLU A 379 -28.50 9.12 23.60
N THR A 380 -28.56 10.41 23.96
CA THR A 380 -29.73 10.98 24.65
C THR A 380 -30.97 11.00 23.77
N ASN A 381 -30.83 11.27 22.47
CA ASN A 381 -31.95 11.24 21.53
C ASN A 381 -32.44 9.82 21.27
N GLU A 382 -31.55 8.84 21.13
CA GLU A 382 -31.90 7.43 20.99
C GLU A 382 -32.60 6.90 22.25
N GLU A 383 -32.12 7.24 23.46
CA GLU A 383 -32.81 6.90 24.71
C GLU A 383 -34.21 7.55 24.81
N GLY A 384 -34.35 8.81 24.36
CA GLY A 384 -35.64 9.50 24.33
C GLY A 384 -36.63 8.88 23.32
N GLU A 385 -36.16 8.46 22.15
CA GLU A 385 -36.99 7.75 21.16
C GLU A 385 -37.42 6.36 21.68
N GLU A 386 -36.55 5.63 22.38
CA GLU A 386 -36.90 4.35 23.02
C GLU A 386 -37.94 4.53 24.15
N GLU A 387 -37.82 5.58 24.97
CA GLU A 387 -38.81 5.89 26.02
C GLU A 387 -40.19 6.27 25.43
N GLU A 388 -40.23 7.06 24.35
CA GLU A 388 -41.49 7.40 23.65
C GLU A 388 -42.15 6.16 23.02
N GLU A 389 -41.37 5.25 22.42
CA GLU A 389 -41.88 3.98 21.90
C GLU A 389 -42.43 3.06 23.02
N GLU A 390 -41.80 3.04 24.20
CA GLU A 390 -42.30 2.29 25.36
C GLU A 390 -43.60 2.88 25.93
N GLU A 391 -43.71 4.21 26.00
CA GLU A 391 -44.94 4.91 26.43
C GLU A 391 -46.11 4.67 25.46
N GLU A 392 -45.90 4.73 24.14
CA GLU A 392 -46.94 4.38 23.16
C GLU A 392 -47.38 2.91 23.30
N ARG A 393 -46.43 2.00 23.59
CA ARG A 393 -46.73 0.58 23.81
C ARG A 393 -47.54 0.35 25.10
N HIS A 394 -47.34 1.17 26.12
CA HIS A 394 -48.08 1.11 27.40
C HIS A 394 -49.42 1.88 27.34
N GLY A 395 -49.54 2.88 26.48
CA GLY A 395 -50.77 3.65 26.23
C GLY A 395 -51.88 2.85 25.53
N MET A 396 -51.53 1.79 24.79
CA MET A 396 -52.51 0.92 24.11
C MET A 396 -53.10 -0.21 24.98
N GLY A 397 -52.78 -0.23 26.28
CA GLY A 397 -53.17 -1.28 27.24
C GLY A 397 -54.45 -1.06 28.05
N SER A 398 -55.21 0.02 27.83
CA SER A 398 -56.41 0.32 28.63
C SER A 398 -57.59 0.75 27.76
N CYS A 399 -58.26 -0.23 27.13
CA CYS A 399 -59.66 -0.17 26.73
C CYS A 399 -60.20 -1.61 26.64
N ALA A 400 -60.41 -2.24 27.79
CA ALA A 400 -61.17 -3.47 27.90
C ALA A 400 -62.65 -3.13 28.17
N GLY A 401 -63.52 -3.53 27.23
CA GLY A 401 -64.94 -3.80 27.48
C GLY A 401 -65.95 -2.82 26.90
N GLU A 402 -66.54 -3.16 25.74
CA GLU A 402 -67.99 -3.42 25.62
C GLU A 402 -68.32 -3.96 24.22
N THR A 403 -69.29 -4.88 24.20
CA THR A 403 -69.69 -5.78 23.13
C THR A 403 -70.51 -5.15 22.00
N ASP A 404 -70.36 -5.74 20.80
CA ASP A 404 -71.34 -5.95 19.72
C ASP A 404 -72.31 -4.82 19.32
N HIS A 405 -72.06 -4.24 18.15
CA HIS A 405 -72.92 -4.34 16.96
C HIS A 405 -72.44 -3.35 15.89
N PHE A 406 -71.86 -3.82 14.77
CA PHE A 406 -71.97 -3.06 13.53
C PHE A 406 -72.17 -3.95 12.30
N THR A 407 -73.17 -3.52 11.56
CA THR A 407 -73.86 -4.07 10.41
C THR A 407 -72.95 -4.40 9.23
N GLN A 408 -73.23 -5.57 8.66
CA GLN A 408 -72.84 -6.05 7.33
C GLN A 408 -73.18 -5.03 6.21
N ILE A 409 -72.22 -4.74 5.33
CA ILE A 409 -72.50 -4.52 3.90
C ILE A 409 -71.50 -5.34 3.08
N GLN A 410 -71.98 -6.49 2.61
CA GLN A 410 -71.44 -7.27 1.50
C GLN A 410 -71.90 -6.62 0.20
N VAL A 411 -70.99 -6.36 -0.75
CA VAL A 411 -71.36 -6.40 -2.18
C VAL A 411 -70.23 -7.05 -2.98
N CYS A 412 -70.58 -8.18 -3.60
CA CYS A 412 -69.79 -8.98 -4.53
C CYS A 412 -69.43 -8.19 -5.80
N VAL A 413 -68.17 -8.34 -6.26
CA VAL A 413 -67.75 -7.99 -7.63
C VAL A 413 -67.84 -9.24 -8.49
N LYS A 414 -68.69 -9.19 -9.53
CA LYS A 414 -68.76 -10.18 -10.62
C LYS A 414 -67.98 -9.60 -11.79
N VAL A 415 -66.91 -10.29 -12.18
CA VAL A 415 -65.99 -9.88 -13.24
C VAL A 415 -66.61 -10.17 -14.61
N THR A 416 -66.53 -9.19 -15.51
CA THR A 416 -66.61 -9.42 -16.98
C THR A 416 -65.42 -8.73 -17.63
N PRO A 417 -64.77 -9.36 -18.63
CA PRO A 417 -63.50 -8.91 -19.16
C PRO A 417 -63.67 -7.95 -20.33
N ASP A 418 -62.56 -7.29 -20.63
CA ASP A 418 -62.16 -6.60 -21.86
C ASP A 418 -62.26 -5.06 -21.95
N ALA A 419 -61.05 -4.55 -22.22
CA ALA A 419 -60.71 -3.47 -23.14
C ALA A 419 -60.71 -2.00 -22.65
N THR A 420 -59.48 -1.56 -22.34
CA THR A 420 -58.76 -0.47 -23.04
C THR A 420 -59.07 1.01 -22.69
N ALA A 421 -58.06 1.62 -22.05
CA ALA A 421 -57.53 3.00 -22.13
C ALA A 421 -58.35 4.21 -21.66
N ALA A 422 -57.75 5.00 -20.75
CA ALA A 422 -57.65 6.47 -20.84
C ALA A 422 -56.67 7.04 -19.78
N ARG A 423 -55.78 7.95 -20.20
CA ARG A 423 -54.91 8.83 -19.38
C ARG A 423 -55.64 10.12 -19.01
N ILE A 424 -55.35 10.74 -17.85
CA ILE A 424 -55.15 12.20 -17.60
C ILE A 424 -54.29 12.35 -16.32
N SER A 425 -52.99 12.71 -16.39
CA SER A 425 -52.36 14.05 -16.37
C SER A 425 -52.29 14.75 -14.99
N GLN A 426 -51.08 14.87 -14.45
CA GLN A 426 -50.66 15.92 -13.52
C GLN A 426 -50.17 17.12 -14.33
N CYS A 427 -50.65 18.33 -14.00
CA CYS A 427 -50.06 19.59 -14.45
C CYS A 427 -48.99 20.04 -13.47
N GLY A 428 -47.78 20.24 -13.98
CA GLY A 428 -46.78 21.13 -13.39
C GLY A 428 -46.84 22.50 -14.05
N SER A 429 -46.53 23.53 -13.27
CA SER A 429 -46.35 24.92 -13.66
C SER A 429 -45.02 25.16 -14.37
N SER A 430 -45.04 25.82 -15.53
CA SER A 430 -44.08 26.87 -15.93
C SER A 430 -44.43 27.44 -17.30
N GLU A 431 -44.07 28.71 -17.46
CA GLU A 431 -44.39 29.64 -18.53
C GLU A 431 -43.63 29.34 -19.84
N GLY A 432 -44.13 29.86 -20.97
CA GLY A 432 -43.28 30.23 -22.12
C GLY A 432 -43.50 29.48 -23.44
N ASP A 433 -44.49 29.95 -24.19
CA ASP A 433 -44.45 30.36 -25.61
C ASP A 433 -43.67 29.61 -26.72
N VAL A 434 -44.40 29.44 -27.85
CA VAL A 434 -43.96 29.49 -29.27
C VAL A 434 -43.68 28.18 -30.05
N SER A 435 -44.72 27.81 -30.81
CA SER A 435 -44.78 27.43 -32.25
C SER A 435 -44.16 26.14 -32.86
N VAL A 436 -45.08 25.32 -33.40
CA VAL A 436 -45.17 24.74 -34.76
C VAL A 436 -44.04 23.85 -35.31
N GLY A 437 -44.37 22.58 -35.62
CA GLY A 437 -43.86 21.90 -36.84
C GLY A 437 -43.55 20.39 -36.76
N ARG A 438 -44.45 19.60 -37.36
CA ARG A 438 -44.42 18.19 -37.90
C ARG A 438 -43.02 17.54 -38.06
N GLU A 439 -42.83 16.23 -37.90
CA GLU A 439 -43.39 15.11 -38.70
C GLU A 439 -43.29 13.74 -37.98
N CYS A 440 -44.21 12.82 -38.31
CA CYS A 440 -44.24 11.43 -37.83
C CYS A 440 -43.56 10.48 -38.83
N PHE A 441 -42.82 9.48 -38.32
CA PHE A 441 -42.70 8.17 -38.96
C PHE A 441 -42.80 7.05 -37.90
N TRP A 442 -43.56 6.02 -38.26
CA TRP A 442 -44.02 4.93 -37.39
C TRP A 442 -43.08 3.72 -37.43
N SER A 443 -42.89 3.03 -36.30
CA SER A 443 -43.35 1.64 -36.13
C SER A 443 -43.03 1.02 -34.75
N GLN A 444 -44.11 0.60 -34.08
CA GLN A 444 -44.25 -0.55 -33.15
C GLN A 444 -43.66 -0.49 -31.71
N LEU A 445 -44.58 -0.23 -30.77
CA LEU A 445 -44.57 -0.30 -29.30
C LEU A 445 -45.09 -1.69 -28.80
N PRO A 446 -45.36 -1.98 -27.49
CA PRO A 446 -45.00 -1.30 -26.21
C PRO A 446 -44.49 -2.28 -25.11
N GLY A 447 -44.05 -1.72 -23.96
CA GLY A 447 -44.16 -2.44 -22.67
C GLY A 447 -43.10 -2.11 -21.63
N GLY A 448 -43.20 -0.95 -20.99
CA GLY A 448 -42.63 -0.73 -19.65
C GLY A 448 -43.77 -0.56 -18.64
N PHE A 449 -43.57 -0.97 -17.39
CA PHE A 449 -43.71 -0.09 -16.24
C PHE A 449 -43.12 -0.74 -14.98
N CYS A 450 -42.22 0.00 -14.32
CA CYS A 450 -41.93 -0.05 -12.89
C CYS A 450 -43.07 0.57 -12.09
N GLU A 451 -43.24 0.16 -10.83
CA GLU A 451 -43.58 0.92 -9.60
C GLU A 451 -44.38 -0.01 -8.66
N SER A 452 -44.27 0.02 -7.33
CA SER A 452 -43.64 0.94 -6.37
C SER A 452 -43.63 0.25 -4.98
N GLN A 453 -42.73 0.73 -4.12
CA GLN A 453 -42.78 0.89 -2.64
C GLN A 453 -43.58 -0.10 -1.75
N GLY A 454 -43.11 -0.50 -0.56
CA GLY A 454 -42.01 0.01 0.24
C GLY A 454 -41.86 -0.69 1.60
N HIS A 455 -40.86 -0.20 2.32
CA HIS A 455 -40.59 -0.18 3.77
C HIS A 455 -40.84 -1.38 4.70
N GLY A 456 -39.80 -1.59 5.54
CA GLY A 456 -39.81 -2.22 6.86
C GLY A 456 -39.56 -3.72 6.79
N GLY A 457 -38.55 -4.32 7.40
CA GLY A 457 -37.61 -3.88 8.44
C GLY A 457 -37.13 -5.15 9.15
N ASN A 458 -35.89 -5.12 9.61
CA ASN A 458 -35.29 -5.97 10.64
C ASN A 458 -35.18 -7.48 10.39
N ALA A 459 -34.00 -7.84 9.90
CA ALA A 459 -33.39 -9.14 10.12
C ALA A 459 -32.80 -9.20 11.54
N ALA A 460 -33.32 -10.09 12.38
CA ALA A 460 -32.49 -10.78 13.36
C ALA A 460 -33.17 -12.07 13.86
N PHE A 461 -32.34 -13.09 14.00
CA PHE A 461 -32.48 -14.27 14.85
C PHE A 461 -33.14 -15.58 14.35
N LEU A 462 -32.31 -16.61 14.49
CA LEU A 462 -32.57 -17.97 14.99
C LEU A 462 -32.79 -19.15 14.00
N VAL A 463 -31.68 -19.85 13.75
CA VAL A 463 -31.38 -21.29 13.99
C VAL A 463 -32.48 -22.37 13.74
N TYR A 464 -32.02 -23.51 13.17
CA TYR A 464 -32.65 -24.85 13.06
C TYR A 464 -33.69 -24.99 11.93
N ALA A 465 -33.80 -26.06 11.13
CA ALA A 465 -33.24 -27.39 11.17
C ALA A 465 -33.30 -28.04 9.78
N LEU A 466 -32.31 -28.89 9.48
CA LEU A 466 -32.33 -29.89 8.41
C LEU A 466 -33.06 -31.15 8.90
N ARG A 467 -34.14 -31.52 8.22
CA ARG A 467 -34.77 -32.86 8.11
C ARG A 467 -36.01 -32.65 7.24
N ALA A 468 -36.44 -33.50 6.33
CA ALA A 468 -36.05 -34.78 5.76
C ALA A 468 -37.03 -34.95 4.57
N LEU A 469 -36.76 -35.69 3.50
CA LEU A 469 -37.07 -37.12 3.39
C LEU A 469 -37.07 -37.47 1.88
N ARG A 470 -36.48 -38.64 1.60
CA ARG A 470 -36.97 -39.69 0.70
C ARG A 470 -36.97 -39.44 -0.81
N THR A 471 -36.01 -40.03 -1.51
CA THR A 471 -36.00 -41.43 -2.06
C THR A 471 -36.86 -41.60 -3.29
N THR A 472 -36.19 -41.85 -4.42
CA THR A 472 -36.36 -42.92 -5.43
C THR A 472 -35.31 -42.60 -6.50
N GLY A 473 -34.32 -43.44 -6.84
CA GLY A 473 -34.39 -44.87 -7.12
C GLY A 473 -34.69 -45.04 -8.61
N GLY A 474 -33.68 -45.31 -9.44
CA GLY A 474 -33.88 -45.65 -10.85
C GLY A 474 -32.65 -45.48 -11.75
N ALA A 475 -31.81 -46.52 -11.79
CA ALA A 475 -30.64 -46.64 -12.65
C ALA A 475 -30.99 -46.90 -14.12
N VAL A 476 -30.14 -46.43 -15.04
CA VAL A 476 -29.85 -47.13 -16.30
C VAL A 476 -28.35 -47.05 -16.56
N SER A 477 -27.74 -48.22 -16.73
CA SER A 477 -26.32 -48.45 -16.93
C SER A 477 -25.89 -48.44 -18.39
N SER A 478 -24.67 -47.95 -18.59
CA SER A 478 -23.63 -48.43 -19.51
C SER A 478 -23.88 -48.44 -21.02
N GLN A 479 -23.08 -47.65 -21.73
CA GLN A 479 -22.12 -48.21 -22.69
C GLN A 479 -20.87 -47.32 -22.78
N THR A 480 -19.73 -47.98 -22.66
CA THR A 480 -18.35 -47.48 -22.64
C THR A 480 -17.69 -47.61 -24.02
N ALA A 481 -16.56 -46.89 -24.17
CA ALA A 481 -15.53 -46.89 -25.23
C ALA A 481 -15.65 -45.76 -26.28
N GLY A 482 -14.66 -44.89 -26.52
CA GLY A 482 -13.33 -44.69 -25.94
C GLY A 482 -12.49 -43.70 -26.77
N LYS A 483 -12.01 -42.62 -26.11
CA LYS A 483 -10.68 -41.93 -26.15
C LYS A 483 -9.98 -41.63 -27.50
N GLN A 484 -9.70 -40.35 -27.87
CA GLN A 484 -8.69 -39.33 -27.40
C GLN A 484 -7.45 -39.26 -28.33
N PRO A 485 -6.55 -38.22 -28.35
CA PRO A 485 -6.15 -37.32 -27.24
C PRO A 485 -5.78 -35.83 -27.55
N SER A 486 -5.63 -35.04 -26.47
CA SER A 486 -4.60 -33.97 -26.21
C SER A 486 -5.06 -33.13 -24.99
N GLN A 487 -4.75 -33.51 -23.75
CA GLN A 487 -3.54 -33.25 -22.94
C GLN A 487 -3.21 -31.75 -22.74
N VAL A 488 -3.80 -31.19 -21.68
CA VAL A 488 -3.31 -30.01 -20.93
C VAL A 488 -2.84 -30.53 -19.57
N SER A 489 -1.61 -30.20 -19.21
CA SER A 489 -0.89 -30.67 -18.02
C SER A 489 -1.22 -29.84 -16.78
N SER A 490 -1.42 -30.56 -15.68
CA SER A 490 -1.54 -30.13 -14.29
C SER A 490 -0.22 -29.69 -13.67
N PHE A 491 -0.26 -28.72 -12.76
CA PHE A 491 0.70 -28.58 -11.65
C PHE A 491 -0.07 -28.41 -10.35
N THR A 492 0.19 -29.33 -9.41
CA THR A 492 -0.30 -29.39 -8.05
C THR A 492 0.65 -28.65 -7.12
N GLN A 493 0.11 -27.89 -6.16
CA GLN A 493 0.84 -27.48 -4.96
C GLN A 493 -0.06 -27.65 -3.74
N THR A 494 0.51 -28.34 -2.75
CA THR A 494 -0.04 -28.80 -1.49
C THR A 494 -0.03 -27.70 -0.43
N TRP A 495 -1.12 -27.53 0.30
CA TRP A 495 -1.17 -26.80 1.57
C TRP A 495 -1.09 -27.80 2.73
N ARG A 496 -0.25 -27.49 3.72
CA ARG A 496 0.01 -28.30 4.92
C ARG A 496 -0.73 -27.66 6.10
N GLU A 497 -1.59 -28.41 6.76
CA GLU A 497 -2.25 -28.08 8.03
C GLU A 497 -1.37 -28.47 9.22
N SER A 498 -1.30 -27.61 10.23
CA SER A 498 -0.90 -27.84 11.65
C SER A 498 -0.75 -26.45 12.30
N ASP A 499 -1.13 -26.14 13.54
CA ASP A 499 -1.84 -26.78 14.64
C ASP A 499 -2.25 -25.62 15.57
N ILE A 500 -3.52 -25.47 15.95
CA ILE A 500 -3.95 -24.58 17.04
C ILE A 500 -4.86 -25.38 17.97
N LYS A 501 -4.40 -25.64 19.21
CA LYS A 501 -5.22 -26.15 20.31
C LYS A 501 -5.57 -25.01 21.29
N PRO A 502 -6.80 -24.96 21.83
CA PRO A 502 -7.23 -23.97 22.80
C PRO A 502 -6.92 -24.43 24.24
N LYS A 503 -6.66 -23.46 25.15
CA LYS A 503 -6.70 -23.67 26.61
C LYS A 503 -7.83 -22.83 27.18
N HIS A 504 -8.73 -23.49 27.91
CA HIS A 504 -9.80 -22.88 28.71
C HIS A 504 -9.32 -22.60 30.15
N GLU A 505 -9.57 -21.35 30.57
CA GLU A 505 -10.27 -20.89 31.80
C GLU A 505 -9.76 -21.06 33.24
N ASN A 506 -10.23 -20.07 34.02
CA ASN A 506 -10.25 -19.82 35.47
C ASN A 506 -9.04 -19.03 36.00
N GLU A 507 -9.20 -17.91 36.74
CA GLU A 507 -10.18 -17.61 37.80
C GLU A 507 -10.22 -16.09 38.11
N ILE A 508 -11.40 -15.57 38.46
CA ILE A 508 -11.63 -14.22 39.03
C ILE A 508 -11.69 -14.37 40.56
N THR A 509 -10.98 -13.55 41.35
CA THR A 509 -11.54 -12.68 42.43
C THR A 509 -10.49 -12.06 43.36
N GLN A 510 -10.66 -10.75 43.57
CA GLN A 510 -10.47 -9.93 44.78
C GLN A 510 -9.71 -10.51 46.00
N LYS A 511 -8.58 -9.88 46.36
CA LYS A 511 -8.44 -8.97 47.52
C LYS A 511 -7.08 -8.31 47.57
#